data_AF-A0A538HZS0-F1
#
_entry.id   AF-A0A538HZS0-F1
#
_cell.length_a   1.000
_cell.length_b   1.000
_cell.length_c   1.000
_cell.angle_alpha   90.00
_cell.angle_beta   90.00
_cell.angle_gamma   90.00
#
_symmetry.space_group_name_H-M   'P 1'
#
loop_
_entity.id
_entity.type
_entity.pdbx_description
1 polymer ?
#
loop_
_entity_poly.entity_id
_entity_poly.type
_entity_poly.pdbx_seq_one_letter_code
_entity_poly.pdbx_strand_id
1 'polypeptide(L)' 'MAKQVNCPCGETVRGNDDDELVANVEGHVRDKHPEMVGTMSRDQILGMAVDS' A
#
# COMPACT_ATOMS: atom_id res chain seq x y z
N MET A 1 -13.74 3.47 -6.77
CA MET A 1 -13.77 1.99 -6.65
C MET A 1 -12.87 1.67 -5.49
N ALA A 2 -13.29 0.84 -4.55
CA ALA A 2 -12.44 0.56 -3.40
C ALA A 2 -11.23 -0.24 -3.87
N LYS A 3 -10.02 0.24 -3.57
CA LYS A 3 -8.77 -0.45 -3.92
C LYS A 3 -8.19 -1.09 -2.68
N GLN A 4 -7.53 -2.21 -2.86
CA GLN A 4 -6.77 -2.84 -1.79
C GLN A 4 -5.44 -3.40 -2.29
N VAL A 5 -4.42 -3.35 -1.44
CA VAL A 5 -3.13 -4.00 -1.64
C VAL A 5 -3.05 -5.15 -0.66
N ASN A 6 -2.78 -6.35 -1.17
CA ASN A 6 -2.42 -7.47 -0.34
C ASN A 6 -0.90 -7.46 -0.17
N CYS A 7 -0.43 -7.04 1.00
CA CYS A 7 0.99 -7.00 1.28
C CYS A 7 1.51 -8.44 1.48
N PRO A 8 2.73 -8.75 1.03
CA PRO A 8 3.32 -10.08 1.19
C PRO A 8 3.54 -10.48 2.66
N CYS A 9 3.46 -9.52 3.59
CA CYS A 9 3.46 -9.77 5.03
C CYS A 9 2.13 -10.37 5.55
N GLY A 10 1.09 -10.45 4.72
CA GLY A 10 -0.24 -10.93 5.07
C GLY A 10 -1.22 -9.83 5.52
N GLU A 11 -0.78 -8.58 5.61
CA GLU A 11 -1.67 -7.46 5.90
C GLU A 11 -2.37 -6.97 4.62
N THR A 12 -3.65 -6.66 4.72
CA THR A 12 -4.43 -6.10 3.61
C THR A 12 -4.70 -4.63 3.90
N VAL A 13 -4.15 -3.77 3.05
CA VAL A 13 -4.34 -2.32 3.15
C VAL A 13 -5.39 -1.89 2.13
N ARG A 14 -6.33 -1.03 2.53
CA ARG A 14 -7.43 -0.57 1.67
C ARG A 14 -7.42 0.95 1.56
N GLY A 15 -7.95 1.46 0.45
CA GLY A 15 -8.18 2.88 0.22
C GLY A 15 -9.29 3.10 -0.79
N ASN A 16 -10.02 4.20 -0.65
CA ASN A 16 -11.08 4.58 -1.60
C ASN A 16 -10.52 5.03 -2.95
N ASP A 17 -9.32 5.61 -2.94
CA ASP A 17 -8.65 6.18 -4.09
C ASP A 17 -7.16 5.83 -4.06
N ASP A 18 -6.49 6.03 -5.20
CA ASP A 18 -5.07 5.74 -5.37
C ASP A 18 -4.17 6.45 -4.35
N ASP A 19 -4.47 7.72 -4.05
CA ASP A 19 -3.71 8.51 -3.06
C ASP A 19 -3.91 7.97 -1.63
N GLU A 20 -5.16 7.66 -1.25
CA GLU A 20 -5.49 7.14 0.08
C GLU A 20 -4.86 5.77 0.32
N LEU A 21 -4.93 4.89 -0.68
CA LEU A 21 -4.32 3.57 -0.62
C LEU A 21 -2.80 3.67 -0.44
N VAL A 22 -2.15 4.54 -1.21
CA VAL A 22 -0.70 4.73 -1.16
C VAL A 22 -0.28 5.28 0.20
N ALA A 23 -0.97 6.31 0.70
CA ALA A 23 -0.70 6.85 2.03
C ALA A 23 -0.87 5.80 3.13
N ASN A 24 -1.90 4.95 3.04
CA ASN A 24 -2.13 3.87 4.00
C ASN A 24 -1.02 2.79 3.92
N VAL A 25 -0.59 2.41 2.70
CA VAL A 25 0.48 1.42 2.50
C VAL A 25 1.81 1.98 2.98
N GLU A 26 2.14 3.24 2.65
CA GLU A 26 3.36 3.90 3.12
C GLU A 26 3.37 4.03 4.65
N GLY A 27 2.22 4.32 5.26
CA GLY A 27 2.04 4.33 6.71
C GLY A 27 2.30 2.96 7.33
N HIS A 28 1.72 1.91 6.76
CA HIS A 28 1.96 0.52 7.17
C HIS A 28 3.45 0.15 7.05
N VAL A 29 4.07 0.44 5.89
CA VAL A 29 5.49 0.15 5.66
C VAL A 29 6.34 0.93 6.65
N ARG A 30 6.06 2.21 6.94
CA ARG A 30 6.80 2.98 7.96
C ARG A 30 6.72 2.39 9.36
N ASP A 31 5.57 1.84 9.75
CA ASP A 31 5.37 1.28 11.08
C ASP A 31 5.92 -0.15 11.21
N LYS A 32 5.61 -1.02 10.24
CA LYS A 32 5.96 -2.46 10.27
C LYS A 32 7.32 -2.77 9.63
N HIS A 33 7.71 -2.00 8.64
CA HIS A 33 8.88 -2.24 7.79
C HIS A 33 9.71 -0.96 7.59
N PRO A 34 10.23 -0.33 8.67
CA PRO A 34 10.97 0.93 8.57
C PRO A 34 12.19 0.85 7.64
N GLU A 35 12.73 -0.35 7.43
CA GLU A 35 13.81 -0.65 6.48
C GLU A 35 13.42 -0.57 4.99
N MET A 36 12.12 -0.70 4.67
CA MET A 36 11.58 -0.57 3.31
C MET A 36 10.99 0.80 3.03
N VAL A 37 11.09 1.75 3.97
CA VAL A 37 10.59 3.11 3.77
C VAL A 37 11.40 3.80 2.68
N GLY A 38 10.71 4.27 1.65
CA GLY A 38 11.33 4.90 0.49
C GLY A 38 11.88 3.93 -0.56
N THR A 39 11.75 2.61 -0.37
CA THR A 39 12.09 1.63 -1.42
C THR A 39 10.91 1.35 -2.35
N MET A 40 9.69 1.50 -1.85
CA MET A 40 8.47 1.38 -2.66
C MET A 40 8.03 2.74 -3.19
N SER A 41 7.90 2.85 -4.51
CA SER A 41 7.31 4.02 -5.16
C SER A 41 5.79 3.86 -5.29
N ARG A 42 5.06 4.98 -5.31
CA ARG A 42 3.61 5.03 -5.53
C ARG A 42 3.13 4.11 -6.66
N ASP A 43 3.78 4.16 -7.81
CA ASP A 43 3.42 3.35 -8.98
C ASP A 43 3.51 1.84 -8.70
N GLN A 44 4.49 1.42 -7.91
CA GLN A 44 4.69 0.03 -7.52
C GLN A 44 3.57 -0.43 -6.58
N ILE A 45 3.15 0.43 -5.65
CA ILE A 45 2.02 0.20 -4.74
C ILE A 45 0.71 0.08 -5.54
N LEU A 46 0.48 0.99 -6.49
CA LEU A 46 -0.70 0.97 -7.34
C LEU A 46 -0.71 -0.21 -8.32
N GLY A 47 0.46 -0.67 -8.77
CA GLY A 47 0.58 -1.90 -9.57
C GLY A 47 0.25 -3.17 -8.79
N MET A 48 0.36 -3.14 -7.46
CA MET A 48 -0.07 -4.22 -6.56
C MET A 48 -1.52 -4.06 -6.09
N ALA A 49 -2.15 -2.91 -6.37
CA ALA A 49 -3.52 -2.66 -5.98
C ALA A 49 -4.48 -3.49 -6.85
N VAL A 50 -5.39 -4.18 -6.19
CA VAL A 50 -6.51 -4.87 -6.84
C VAL A 50 -7.80 -4.10 -6.57
N ASP A 51 -8.64 -4.03 -7.61
CA ASP A 51 -10.00 -3.49 -7.50
C ASP A 51 -10.85 -4.45 -6.65
N SER A 52 -11.54 -3.92 -5.64
CA SER A 52 -12.37 -4.68 -4.69
C SER A 52 -13.83 -4.29 -4.74
#